data_AF-A0A7X3XQ12-F1
#
_entry.id   AF-A0A7X3XQ12-F1
#
_cell.length_a   1.000
_cell.length_b   1.000
_cell.length_c   1.000
_cell.angle_alpha   90.00
_cell.angle_beta   90.00
_cell.angle_gamma   90.00
#
_symmetry.space_group_name_H-M   'P 1'
#
loop_
_entity.id
_entity.type
_entity.pdbx_description
1 polymer ?
#
loop_
_entity_poly.entity_id
_entity_poly.type
_entity_poly.pdbx_seq_one_letter_code
_entity_poly.pdbx_strand_id
1 'polypeptide(L)'
;MSQIVFDEAMRDTDIKQWCDEYQLKPDFQVAIDESVQDKVSEVLSEFPRLVDNRTGRSGADPWVIALAMITQNCIVVTEENPTNSENRPKIPDACAHFNLQCIKVVDLIKRENWIFE
;
A
#
# COMPACT_ATOMS: atom_id res chain seq x y z
N MET A 1 5.33 -6.33 4.69
CA MET A 1 4.53 -5.37 5.44
C MET A 1 5.31 -4.94 6.68
N SER A 2 5.53 -3.63 6.87
CA SER A 2 6.01 -3.14 8.16
C SER A 2 5.04 -3.56 9.26
N GLN A 3 5.53 -3.68 10.49
CA GLN A 3 4.71 -3.95 11.67
C GLN A 3 3.47 -3.05 11.70
N ILE A 4 3.56 -1.80 11.24
CA ILE A 4 2.47 -0.82 11.20
C ILE A 4 1.33 -1.26 10.27
N VAL A 5 1.64 -1.62 9.02
CA VAL A 5 0.60 -2.00 8.05
C VAL A 5 -0.03 -3.35 8.42
N PHE A 6 0.79 -4.27 8.95
CA PHE A 6 0.30 -5.58 9.39
C PHE A 6 -0.56 -5.46 10.63
N ASP A 7 -0.15 -4.64 11.60
CA ASP A 7 -0.95 -4.37 12.80
C ASP A 7 -2.26 -3.65 12.47
N GLU A 8 -2.27 -2.79 11.45
CA GLU A 8 -3.51 -2.16 10.97
C GLU A 8 -4.46 -3.22 10.39
N ALA A 9 -3.97 -4.12 9.52
CA ALA A 9 -4.76 -5.20 8.94
C ALA A 9 -5.27 -6.21 9.98
N MET A 10 -4.43 -6.58 10.97
CA MET A 10 -4.75 -7.57 12.00
C MET A 10 -5.74 -7.08 13.07
N ARG A 11 -6.18 -5.82 13.01
CA ARG A 11 -7.31 -5.32 13.81
C ARG A 11 -8.64 -5.89 13.35
N ASP A 12 -8.73 -6.31 12.08
CA ASP A 12 -9.89 -7.02 11.57
C ASP A 12 -9.81 -8.49 11.98
N THR A 13 -10.81 -8.96 12.71
CA THR A 13 -10.84 -10.31 13.27
C THR A 13 -10.93 -11.39 12.20
N ASP A 14 -11.64 -11.10 11.11
CA ASP A 14 -11.90 -12.06 10.05
C ASP A 14 -10.65 -12.22 9.18
N ILE A 15 -9.99 -11.10 8.85
CA ILE A 15 -8.69 -11.11 8.14
C ILE A 15 -7.64 -11.84 8.99
N LYS A 16 -7.58 -11.54 10.29
CA LYS A 16 -6.63 -12.18 11.20
C LYS A 16 -6.85 -13.69 11.26
N GLN A 17 -8.09 -14.14 11.42
CA GLN A 17 -8.43 -15.56 11.46
C GLN A 17 -8.02 -16.25 10.15
N TRP A 18 -8.32 -15.65 9.00
CA TRP A 18 -7.93 -16.18 7.70
C TRP A 18 -6.40 -16.29 7.55
N CYS A 19 -5.65 -15.25 7.93
CA CYS A 19 -4.18 -15.30 7.88
C CYS A 19 -3.59 -16.38 8.80
N ASP A 20 -4.18 -16.60 9.99
CA ASP A 20 -3.75 -17.63 10.93
C ASP A 20 -4.09 -19.04 10.42
N GLU A 21 -5.29 -19.25 9.87
CA GLU A 21 -5.76 -20.53 9.33
C GLU A 21 -4.87 -21.04 8.19
N TYR A 22 -4.49 -20.14 7.28
CA TYR A 22 -3.69 -20.48 6.10
C TYR A 22 -2.19 -20.21 6.29
N GLN A 23 -1.75 -19.83 7.49
CA GLN A 23 -0.34 -19.56 7.84
C GLN A 23 0.33 -18.53 6.92
N LEU A 24 -0.40 -17.51 6.47
CA LEU A 24 0.04 -16.55 5.44
C LEU A 24 1.00 -15.47 5.94
N LYS A 25 1.32 -15.46 7.24
CA LYS A 25 2.19 -14.44 7.84
C LYS A 25 3.55 -14.27 7.14
N PRO A 26 4.26 -15.34 6.72
CA PRO A 26 5.54 -15.20 6.04
C PRO A 26 5.40 -14.50 4.68
N ASP A 27 4.30 -14.72 3.97
CA ASP A 27 4.05 -14.14 2.64
C ASP A 27 3.71 -12.64 2.69
N PHE A 28 3.17 -12.18 3.83
CA PHE A 28 2.83 -10.77 4.04
C PHE A 28 3.91 -9.98 4.78
N GLN A 29 4.95 -10.62 5.32
CA GLN A 29 6.03 -9.92 6.02
C GLN A 29 7.12 -9.45 5.05
N VAL A 30 7.44 -8.16 5.13
CA VAL A 30 8.55 -7.52 4.41
C VAL A 30 9.28 -6.77 5.50
N ALA A 31 10.58 -7.06 5.65
CA ALA A 31 11.39 -6.44 6.67
C ALA A 31 11.32 -4.90 6.52
N ILE A 32 11.20 -4.21 7.67
CA ILE A 32 11.39 -2.77 7.68
C ILE A 32 12.87 -2.52 7.47
N ASP A 33 13.21 -1.95 6.32
CA ASP A 33 14.54 -1.44 6.03
C ASP A 33 14.55 0.09 6.27
N GLU A 34 15.69 0.62 6.71
CA GLU A 34 15.94 2.05 6.88
C GLU A 34 15.67 2.80 5.57
N SER A 35 16.01 2.18 4.44
CA SER A 35 15.73 2.70 3.09
C SER A 35 14.24 2.97 2.83
N VAL A 36 13.33 2.16 3.39
CA VAL A 36 11.88 2.37 3.26
C VAL A 36 11.44 3.55 4.12
N GLN A 37 12.00 3.70 5.33
CA GLN A 37 11.62 4.79 6.24
C GLN A 37 12.02 6.16 5.71
N ASP A 38 13.17 6.24 5.05
CA ASP A 38 13.59 7.45 4.33
C ASP A 38 12.57 7.82 3.24
N LYS A 39 12.10 6.83 2.46
CA LYS A 39 11.07 7.05 1.45
C LYS A 39 9.69 7.35 2.02
N VAL A 40 9.32 6.80 3.18
CA VAL A 40 8.08 7.19 3.87
C VAL A 40 8.11 8.67 4.22
N SER A 41 9.25 9.17 4.71
CA SER A 41 9.42 10.58 5.05
C SER A 41 9.29 11.48 3.81
N GLU A 42 9.87 11.06 2.69
CA GLU A 42 9.74 11.73 1.37
C GLU A 42 8.29 11.74 0.87
N VAL A 43 7.56 10.62 0.98
CA VAL A 43 6.14 10.55 0.59
C VAL A 43 5.30 11.48 1.47
N LEU A 44 5.55 11.53 2.77
CA LEU A 44 4.82 12.40 3.69
C LEU A 44 5.15 13.89 3.53
N SER A 45 6.34 14.25 3.05
CA SER A 45 6.66 15.66 2.76
C SER A 45 5.91 16.16 1.54
N GLU A 46 5.76 15.33 0.50
CA GLU A 46 5.02 15.68 -0.72
C GLU A 46 3.50 15.53 -0.55
N PHE A 47 3.07 14.51 0.20
CA PHE A 47 1.66 14.18 0.42
C PHE A 47 1.32 14.10 1.92
N PRO A 48 1.45 15.21 2.69
CA PRO A 48 1.21 15.21 4.14
C PRO A 48 -0.24 14.86 4.53
N ARG A 49 -1.16 14.96 3.57
CA ARG A 49 -2.59 14.64 3.73
C ARG A 49 -2.98 13.24 3.29
N LEU A 50 -2.01 12.43 2.86
CA LEU A 50 -2.25 11.02 2.56
C LEU A 50 -2.55 10.21 3.84
N VAL A 51 -2.10 10.70 4.99
CA VAL A 51 -2.44 10.15 6.31
C VAL A 51 -3.54 10.99 6.95
N ASP A 52 -4.59 10.35 7.43
CA ASP A 52 -5.57 11.02 8.28
C ASP A 52 -5.11 11.04 9.73
N ASN A 53 -4.38 12.10 10.09
CA ASN A 53 -3.90 12.35 11.45
C ASN A 53 -5.00 12.42 12.51
N ARG A 54 -6.29 12.52 12.14
CA ARG A 54 -7.41 12.59 13.08
C ARG A 54 -7.84 11.23 13.61
N THR A 55 -7.59 10.15 12.87
CA THR A 55 -8.09 8.82 13.21
C THR A 55 -6.99 7.87 13.69
N GLY A 56 -5.71 8.23 13.51
CA GLY A 56 -4.59 7.32 13.75
C GLY A 56 -4.62 6.10 12.82
N ARG A 57 -5.31 6.23 11.68
CA ARG A 57 -5.45 5.26 10.59
C ARG A 57 -4.78 5.85 9.35
N SER A 58 -4.34 5.00 8.42
CA SER A 58 -3.61 5.37 7.19
C SER A 58 -2.09 5.54 7.33
N GLY A 59 -1.44 4.89 8.30
CA GLY A 59 0.02 4.72 8.23
C GLY A 59 0.46 3.81 7.07
N ALA A 60 -0.48 3.02 6.54
CA ALA A 60 -0.26 2.09 5.46
C ALA A 60 0.01 2.74 4.10
N ASP A 61 -0.76 3.75 3.72
CA ASP A 61 -0.72 4.29 2.35
C ASP A 61 0.67 4.88 2.00
N PRO A 62 1.29 5.74 2.85
CA PRO A 62 2.64 6.22 2.58
C PRO A 62 3.68 5.09 2.54
N TRP A 63 3.49 4.06 3.36
CA TRP A 63 4.41 2.92 3.42
C TRP A 63 4.36 2.07 2.16
N VAL A 64 3.16 1.79 1.62
CA VAL A 64 2.98 1.04 0.37
C VAL A 64 3.66 1.77 -0.80
N ILE A 65 3.50 3.08 -0.88
CA ILE A 65 4.14 3.91 -1.91
C ILE A 65 5.66 3.90 -1.74
N ALA A 66 6.16 4.14 -0.53
CA ALA A 66 7.58 4.14 -0.23
C ALA A 66 8.26 2.80 -0.57
N LEU A 67 7.60 1.68 -0.25
CA LEU A 67 8.09 0.35 -0.63
C LEU A 67 8.16 0.20 -2.15
N ALA A 68 7.14 0.63 -2.88
CA ALA A 68 7.12 0.56 -4.34
C ALA A 68 8.22 1.40 -4.99
N MET A 69 8.61 2.53 -4.39
CA MET A 69 9.72 3.37 -4.87
C MET A 69 11.08 2.66 -4.82
N ILE A 70 11.30 1.76 -3.86
CA ILE A 70 12.58 1.07 -3.69
C ILE A 70 12.58 -0.35 -4.28
N THR A 71 11.41 -0.88 -4.62
CA THR A 71 11.26 -2.24 -5.11
C THR A 71 11.28 -2.25 -6.64
N GLN A 72 12.27 -2.92 -7.21
CA GLN A 72 12.40 -3.01 -8.67
C GLN A 72 11.18 -3.70 -9.29
N ASN A 73 10.65 -3.14 -10.38
CA ASN A 73 9.50 -3.65 -11.12
C ASN A 73 8.22 -3.84 -10.27
N CYS A 74 8.04 -3.02 -9.24
CA CYS A 74 6.85 -3.06 -8.41
C CYS A 74 5.67 -2.34 -9.07
N ILE A 75 4.46 -2.91 -8.94
CA ILE A 75 3.21 -2.31 -9.37
C ILE A 75 2.30 -2.18 -8.15
N VAL A 76 1.81 -0.98 -7.90
CA VAL A 76 0.84 -0.74 -6.83
C VAL A 76 -0.55 -1.11 -7.34
N VAL A 77 -1.26 -1.95 -6.59
CA VAL A 77 -2.65 -2.32 -6.91
C VAL A 77 -3.57 -1.67 -5.89
N THR A 78 -4.55 -0.90 -6.36
CA THR A 78 -5.55 -0.25 -5.50
C THR A 78 -6.88 -0.12 -6.23
N GLU A 79 -7.99 -0.28 -5.51
CA GLU A 79 -9.34 -0.04 -6.05
C GLU A 79 -9.78 1.44 -5.95
N GLU A 80 -8.91 2.31 -5.47
CA GLU A 80 -9.19 3.74 -5.41
C GLU A 80 -9.06 4.43 -6.77
N ASN A 81 -9.85 5.48 -6.99
CA ASN A 81 -9.70 6.36 -8.14
C ASN A 81 -8.86 7.59 -7.76
N PRO A 82 -8.04 8.14 -8.67
CA PRO A 82 -7.34 9.40 -8.43
C PRO A 82 -8.33 10.50 -8.12
N THR A 83 -7.97 11.38 -7.20
CA THR A 83 -8.77 12.58 -6.90
C THR A 83 -8.30 13.79 -7.69
N ASN A 84 -7.03 13.77 -8.12
CA ASN A 84 -6.30 14.93 -8.63
C ASN A 84 -6.43 16.15 -7.68
N SER A 85 -6.51 15.90 -6.37
CA SER A 85 -6.71 16.93 -5.35
C SER A 85 -5.56 16.92 -4.35
N GLU A 86 -4.86 18.04 -4.26
CA GLU A 86 -3.82 18.27 -3.25
C GLU A 86 -4.39 18.24 -1.81
N ASN A 87 -5.70 18.50 -1.67
CA ASN A 87 -6.35 18.57 -0.36
C ASN A 87 -6.71 17.20 0.21
N ARG A 88 -6.91 16.19 -0.63
CA ARG A 88 -7.31 14.83 -0.26
C ARG A 88 -6.70 13.82 -1.24
N PRO A 89 -5.36 13.76 -1.34
CA PRO A 89 -4.70 12.86 -2.26
C PRO A 89 -4.98 11.41 -1.87
N LYS A 90 -5.01 10.53 -2.87
CA LYS A 90 -5.13 9.08 -2.70
C LYS A 90 -3.88 8.37 -3.25
N ILE A 91 -3.79 7.06 -3.03
CA ILE A 91 -2.69 6.23 -3.54
C ILE A 91 -2.41 6.50 -5.04
N PRO A 92 -3.40 6.54 -5.96
CA PRO A 92 -3.12 6.79 -7.38
C PRO A 92 -2.50 8.17 -7.65
N ASP A 93 -2.86 9.19 -6.88
CA ASP A 93 -2.33 10.55 -7.03
C ASP A 93 -0.83 10.58 -6.67
N ALA A 94 -0.46 9.92 -5.57
CA ALA A 94 0.94 9.81 -5.14
C ALA A 94 1.76 8.90 -6.06
N CYS A 95 1.20 7.77 -6.52
CA CYS A 95 1.86 6.92 -7.50
C CYS A 95 2.18 7.67 -8.80
N ALA A 96 1.26 8.50 -9.29
CA ALA A 96 1.49 9.32 -10.48
C ALA A 96 2.63 10.31 -10.28
N HIS A 97 2.70 10.97 -9.13
CA HIS A 97 3.79 11.90 -8.80
C HIS A 97 5.17 11.23 -8.76
N PHE A 98 5.27 10.06 -8.13
CA PHE A 98 6.53 9.31 -8.02
C PHE A 98 6.84 8.42 -9.24
N ASN A 99 6.08 8.55 -10.34
CA ASN A 99 6.21 7.73 -11.56
C ASN A 99 6.12 6.22 -11.30
N LEU A 100 5.28 5.82 -10.35
CA LEU A 100 5.00 4.42 -10.04
C LEU A 100 3.84 3.90 -10.88
N GLN A 101 3.97 2.67 -11.38
CA GLN A 101 2.84 2.01 -12.04
C GLN A 101 1.78 1.68 -11.00
N CYS A 102 0.55 2.11 -11.26
CA CYS A 102 -0.62 1.87 -10.41
C CYS A 102 -1.77 1.31 -11.27
N ILE A 103 -2.38 0.21 -10.85
CA ILE A 103 -3.44 -0.48 -11.60
C ILE A 103 -4.60 -0.92 -10.70
N LYS A 104 -5.74 -1.25 -11.30
CA LYS A 104 -6.87 -1.89 -10.61
C LYS A 104 -6.66 -3.40 -10.46
N VAL A 105 -7.40 -4.03 -9.56
CA VAL A 105 -7.43 -5.50 -9.42
C VAL A 105 -7.87 -6.16 -10.72
N VAL A 106 -8.85 -5.58 -11.44
CA VAL A 106 -9.27 -6.11 -12.74
C VAL A 106 -8.15 -6.10 -13.79
N ASP A 107 -7.25 -5.12 -13.73
CA ASP A 107 -6.12 -5.03 -14.64
C ASP A 107 -5.03 -6.04 -14.26
N LEU A 108 -4.84 -6.29 -12.95
CA LEU A 108 -3.99 -7.38 -12.47
C LEU A 108 -4.48 -8.73 -12.97
N ILE A 109 -5.78 -9.02 -12.80
CA ILE A 109 -6.41 -10.28 -13.26
C ILE A 109 -6.16 -10.49 -14.76
N LYS A 110 -6.37 -9.45 -15.57
CA LYS A 110 -6.11 -9.50 -17.02
C LYS A 110 -4.63 -9.70 -17.34
N ARG A 111 -3.75 -8.97 -16.64
CA ARG A 111 -2.30 -9.03 -16.84
C ARG A 111 -1.73 -10.41 -16.56
N GLU A 112 -2.18 -11.03 -15.47
CA GLU A 112 -1.73 -12.35 -15.02
C GLU A 112 -2.50 -13.51 -15.69
N ASN A 113 -3.43 -13.22 -16.60
CA ASN A 113 -4.24 -14.20 -17.33
C ASN A 113 -4.95 -15.20 -16.40
N TRP A 114 -5.53 -14.73 -15.31
CA TRP A 114 -6.24 -15.62 -14.38
C TRP A 114 -7.46 -16.24 -15.05
N ILE A 115 -7.63 -17.53 -14.84
CA ILE A 115 -8.78 -18.32 -15.28
C ILE A 115 -9.56 -18.70 -14.03
N PHE A 116 -10.87 -18.49 -14.06
CA PHE A 116 -11.76 -18.87 -12.98
C PHE A 116 -12.56 -20.10 -13.44
N GLU A 117 -12.55 -21.15 -12.61
CA GLU A 117 -13.30 -22.40 -12.83
C GLU A 117 -14.62 -22.41 -12.04
#